data_AF-A0A1A8FRZ9-F1
#
_entry.id   AF-A0A1A8FRZ9-F1
#
_cell.length_a   1.000
_cell.length_b   1.000
_cell.length_c   1.000
_cell.angle_alpha   90.00
_cell.angle_beta   90.00
_cell.angle_gamma   90.00
#
_symmetry.space_group_name_H-M   'P 1'
#
loop_
_entity.id
_entity.type
_entity.pdbx_description
1 polymer ?
#
loop_
_entity_poly.entity_id
_entity_poly.type
_entity_poly.pdbx_seq_one_letter_code
_entity_poly.pdbx_strand_id
1 'polypeptide(L)'
;EISEELGSNPYKSNRFTLRSKTFKNICDHMRADFHQHVWRRDGRRFRLRCLPYFYIIGQPKCGTTDLFHRLLMLPEVKFNIIKEPHWWTRKRFGYIRFRTGFQERFPIEDYLDLFDLAAQSIQGGIYGNSSGDQHALQIITGEHM
;
A
#
# COMPACT_ATOMS: atom_id res chain seq x y z
N GLU A 1 8.83 -11.94 6.92
CA GLU A 1 8.84 -12.43 8.32
C GLU A 1 8.36 -11.29 9.20
N ILE A 2 7.32 -11.50 10.01
CA ILE A 2 6.85 -10.48 10.96
C ILE A 2 7.54 -10.80 12.29
N SER A 3 8.34 -9.86 12.79
CA SER A 3 9.01 -9.99 14.10
C SER A 3 7.98 -10.17 15.23
N GLU A 4 8.33 -10.98 16.24
CA GLU A 4 7.46 -11.58 17.28
C GLU A 4 6.64 -10.64 18.20
N GLU A 5 6.58 -9.33 17.98
CA GLU A 5 5.73 -8.46 18.81
C GLU A 5 4.25 -8.55 18.40
N LEU A 6 3.61 -9.59 18.91
CA LEU A 6 2.22 -10.00 18.66
C LEU A 6 1.12 -8.98 18.98
N GLY A 7 1.46 -7.83 19.56
CA GLY A 7 0.50 -6.78 19.95
C GLY A 7 0.77 -5.42 19.32
N SER A 8 1.84 -5.27 18.54
CA SER A 8 2.21 -3.98 17.97
C SER A 8 1.42 -3.74 16.69
N ASN A 9 0.65 -2.66 16.67
CA ASN A 9 -0.10 -2.25 15.49
C ASN A 9 0.86 -2.02 14.31
N PRO A 10 0.75 -2.81 13.22
CA PRO A 10 1.69 -2.76 12.11
C PRO A 10 1.69 -1.39 11.42
N TYR A 11 0.61 -0.62 11.56
CA TYR A 11 0.44 0.70 10.96
C TYR A 11 0.72 1.85 11.95
N LYS A 12 1.04 1.59 13.22
CA LYS A 12 1.12 2.61 14.29
C LYS A 12 2.10 3.73 13.97
N SER A 13 3.25 3.37 13.42
CA SER A 13 4.36 4.28 13.13
C SER A 13 4.37 4.74 11.68
N ASN A 14 3.34 4.41 10.89
CA ASN A 14 3.36 4.71 9.47
C ASN A 14 3.26 6.23 9.24
N ARG A 15 4.31 6.82 8.68
CA ARG A 15 4.48 8.26 8.52
C ARG A 15 3.52 8.85 7.47
N PHE A 16 2.96 8.03 6.58
CA PHE A 16 1.94 8.50 5.64
C PHE A 16 0.60 8.79 6.34
N THR A 17 0.30 8.14 7.45
CA THR A 17 -0.94 8.40 8.24
C THR A 17 -0.95 9.81 8.83
N LEU A 18 0.22 10.41 9.07
CA LEU A 18 0.37 11.79 9.52
C LEU A 18 -0.02 12.82 8.46
N ARG A 19 -0.03 12.41 7.19
CA ARG A 19 -0.23 13.29 6.02
C ARG A 19 -1.58 13.07 5.33
N SER A 20 -2.24 11.94 5.55
CA SER A 20 -3.52 11.59 4.91
C SER A 20 -4.50 10.99 5.93
N LYS A 21 -5.59 11.71 6.20
CA LYS A 21 -6.69 11.23 7.07
C LYS A 21 -7.35 9.98 6.48
N THR A 22 -7.57 9.97 5.17
CA THR A 22 -8.15 8.82 4.46
C THR A 22 -7.29 7.58 4.63
N PHE A 23 -5.98 7.71 4.45
CA PHE A 23 -5.07 6.59 4.64
C PHE A 23 -5.02 6.13 6.11
N LYS A 24 -5.02 7.08 7.06
CA LYS A 24 -5.12 6.74 8.49
C LYS A 24 -6.37 5.91 8.80
N ASN A 25 -7.54 6.33 8.33
CA ASN A 25 -8.80 5.60 8.56
C ASN A 25 -8.73 4.18 7.97
N ILE A 26 -8.14 4.03 6.79
CA ILE A 26 -7.96 2.71 6.18
C ILE A 26 -6.98 1.86 7.00
N CYS A 27 -5.85 2.41 7.47
CA CYS A 27 -4.95 1.71 8.37
C CYS A 27 -5.63 1.28 9.67
N ASP A 28 -6.47 2.12 10.25
CA ASP A 28 -7.23 1.80 11.46
C ASP A 28 -8.23 0.64 11.20
N HIS A 29 -8.86 0.61 10.02
CA HIS A 29 -9.71 -0.51 9.60
C HIS A 29 -8.91 -1.79 9.34
N MET A 30 -7.83 -1.72 8.55
CA MET A 30 -6.94 -2.86 8.28
C MET A 30 -6.30 -3.41 9.54
N ARG A 31 -6.08 -2.58 10.56
CA ARG A 31 -5.61 -3.01 11.88
C ARG A 31 -6.62 -3.91 12.57
N ALA A 32 -7.90 -3.56 12.54
CA ALA A 32 -8.95 -4.29 13.26
C ALA A 32 -9.01 -5.76 12.82
N ASP A 33 -8.87 -6.01 11.52
CA ASP A 33 -8.94 -7.36 10.93
C ASP A 33 -7.56 -7.93 10.55
N PHE A 34 -6.48 -7.33 11.06
CA PHE A 34 -5.11 -7.71 10.67
C PHE A 34 -4.82 -9.19 10.91
N HIS A 35 -5.26 -9.73 12.04
CA HIS A 35 -5.03 -11.14 12.40
C HIS A 35 -5.71 -12.14 11.45
N GLN A 36 -6.80 -11.75 10.79
CA GLN A 36 -7.50 -12.59 9.82
C GLN A 36 -6.70 -12.76 8.52
N HIS A 37 -5.80 -11.81 8.23
CA HIS A 37 -4.99 -11.79 7.02
C HIS A 37 -3.55 -12.30 7.24
N VAL A 38 -3.24 -12.81 8.44
CA VAL A 38 -1.94 -13.37 8.78
C VAL A 38 -2.00 -14.90 8.75
N TRP A 39 -1.14 -15.53 7.94
CA TRP A 39 -1.02 -16.98 7.86
C TRP A 39 0.22 -17.48 8.62
N ARG A 40 0.16 -18.73 9.07
CA ARG A 40 1.22 -19.38 9.85
C ARG A 40 1.87 -20.48 9.03
N ARG A 41 3.20 -20.52 9.03
CA ARG A 41 4.01 -21.57 8.41
C ARG A 41 5.28 -21.77 9.23
N ASP A 42 5.57 -23.02 9.60
CA ASP A 42 6.78 -23.39 10.37
C ASP A 42 6.99 -22.56 11.65
N GLY A 43 5.91 -22.33 12.40
CA GLY A 43 5.90 -21.50 13.62
C GLY A 43 6.00 -19.99 13.37
N ARG A 44 6.26 -19.54 12.15
CA ARG A 44 6.37 -18.13 11.78
C ARG A 44 5.05 -17.58 11.25
N ARG A 45 4.86 -16.26 11.42
CA ARG A 45 3.71 -15.52 10.92
C ARG A 45 4.09 -14.69 9.70
N PHE A 46 3.24 -14.76 8.68
CA PHE A 46 3.42 -14.09 7.41
C PHE A 46 2.15 -13.32 7.06
N ARG A 47 2.31 -12.22 6.32
CA ARG A 47 1.20 -11.51 5.66
C ARG A 47 1.55 -11.36 4.19
N LEU A 48 0.55 -11.36 3.31
CA LEU A 48 0.77 -11.01 1.92
C LEU A 48 1.07 -9.50 1.82
N ARG A 49 1.98 -9.13 0.93
CA ARG A 49 2.38 -7.74 0.67
C ARG A 49 2.48 -7.55 -0.83
N CYS A 50 2.03 -6.39 -1.30
CA CYS A 50 2.09 -6.03 -2.71
C CYS A 50 3.10 -4.91 -2.94
N LEU A 51 3.68 -4.94 -4.13
CA LEU A 51 4.39 -3.83 -4.76
C LEU A 51 3.56 -3.38 -5.97
N PRO A 52 3.69 -2.13 -6.44
CA PRO A 52 3.10 -1.74 -7.71
C PRO A 52 3.75 -2.56 -8.83
N TYR A 53 2.91 -3.10 -9.71
CA TYR A 53 3.32 -3.79 -10.94
C TYR A 53 3.82 -2.79 -11.98
N PHE A 54 3.21 -1.60 -12.05
CA PHE A 54 3.61 -0.53 -12.95
C PHE A 54 3.58 0.85 -12.27
N TYR A 55 4.30 1.80 -12.86
CA TYR A 55 4.38 3.19 -12.41
C TYR A 55 3.98 4.15 -13.52
N ILE A 56 3.25 5.21 -13.16
CA ILE A 56 3.05 6.39 -14.01
C ILE A 56 4.10 7.41 -13.60
N ILE A 57 5.23 7.46 -14.33
CA ILE A 57 6.42 8.27 -14.01
C ILE A 57 6.52 9.59 -14.81
N GLY A 58 5.46 9.95 -15.55
CA GLY A 58 5.49 11.04 -16.53
C GLY A 58 5.79 12.43 -15.96
N GLN A 59 6.10 13.38 -16.84
CA GLN A 59 6.39 14.75 -16.47
C GLN A 59 5.12 15.48 -15.97
N PRO A 60 5.23 16.40 -14.99
CA PRO A 60 4.16 17.36 -14.73
C PRO A 60 3.59 17.97 -16.01
N LYS A 61 2.25 17.99 -16.09
CA LYS A 61 1.44 18.57 -17.18
C LYS A 61 1.41 17.79 -18.52
N CYS A 62 1.88 16.55 -18.57
CA CYS A 62 1.73 15.70 -19.77
C CYS A 62 0.49 14.77 -19.76
N GLY A 63 -0.51 15.07 -18.94
CA GLY A 63 -1.77 14.29 -18.90
C GLY A 63 -1.73 13.02 -18.05
N THR A 64 -0.72 12.83 -17.19
CA THR A 64 -0.63 11.67 -16.27
C THR A 64 -1.85 11.49 -15.38
N THR A 65 -2.48 12.61 -14.95
CA THR A 65 -3.71 12.56 -14.15
C THR A 65 -4.92 12.07 -14.95
N ASP A 66 -5.03 12.40 -16.25
CA ASP A 66 -6.09 11.86 -17.11
C ASP A 66 -5.91 10.35 -17.29
N LEU A 67 -4.69 9.92 -17.64
CA LEU A 67 -4.34 8.50 -17.76
C LEU A 67 -4.63 7.74 -16.47
N PHE A 68 -4.25 8.28 -15.31
CA PHE A 68 -4.54 7.70 -14.00
C PHE A 68 -6.04 7.49 -13.77
N HIS A 69 -6.87 8.52 -14.03
CA HIS A 69 -8.32 8.38 -13.89
C HIS A 69 -8.91 7.39 -14.89
N ARG A 70 -8.37 7.29 -16.11
CA ARG A 70 -8.81 6.27 -17.08
C ARG A 70 -8.49 4.85 -16.63
N LEU A 71 -7.30 4.63 -16.07
CA LEU A 71 -6.90 3.33 -15.55
C LEU A 71 -7.72 2.92 -14.32
N LEU A 72 -8.15 3.88 -13.49
CA LEU A 72 -9.06 3.60 -12.37
C LEU A 72 -10.43 3.06 -12.79
N MET A 73 -10.83 3.23 -14.06
CA MET A 73 -12.07 2.64 -14.58
C MET A 73 -11.96 1.13 -14.84
N LEU A 74 -10.73 0.59 -14.91
CA LEU A 74 -10.50 -0.84 -15.09
C LEU A 74 -10.61 -1.55 -13.73
N PRO A 75 -11.54 -2.51 -13.55
CA PRO A 75 -11.80 -3.11 -12.25
C PRO A 75 -10.60 -3.90 -11.70
N GLU A 76 -9.76 -4.43 -12.59
CA GLU A 76 -8.52 -5.16 -12.28
C GLU A 76 -7.41 -4.23 -11.77
N VAL A 77 -7.42 -2.94 -12.13
CA VAL A 77 -6.34 -2.02 -11.79
C VAL A 77 -6.61 -1.38 -10.44
N LYS A 78 -5.71 -1.61 -9.47
CA LYS A 78 -5.76 -1.01 -8.13
C LYS A 78 -4.55 -0.13 -7.89
N PHE A 79 -4.78 1.15 -7.62
CA PHE A 79 -3.72 2.06 -7.22
C PHE A 79 -3.56 2.10 -5.70
N ASN A 80 -2.41 2.61 -5.25
CA ASN A 80 -2.22 2.93 -3.85
C ASN A 80 -3.21 4.00 -3.34
N ILE A 81 -3.38 4.04 -2.02
CA ILE A 81 -4.35 4.93 -1.37
C ILE A 81 -3.92 6.41 -1.46
N ILE A 82 -2.62 6.66 -1.58
CA ILE A 82 -2.04 8.01 -1.59
C ILE A 82 -1.51 8.33 -2.97
N LYS A 83 -2.17 9.28 -3.65
CA LYS A 83 -1.66 9.87 -4.89
C LYS A 83 -0.29 10.50 -4.65
N GLU A 84 0.66 10.25 -5.56
CA GLU A 84 2.00 10.86 -5.56
C GLU A 84 2.70 10.66 -4.20
N PRO A 85 2.90 9.40 -3.75
CA PRO A 85 3.48 9.16 -2.43
C PRO A 85 4.92 9.66 -2.36
N HIS A 86 5.60 9.85 -3.49
CA HIS A 86 6.97 10.34 -3.59
C HIS A 86 7.95 9.56 -2.70
N TRP A 87 7.70 8.26 -2.52
CA TRP A 87 8.58 7.41 -1.72
C TRP A 87 9.92 7.26 -2.41
N TRP A 88 9.94 6.77 -3.65
CA TRP A 88 11.16 6.58 -4.45
C TRP A 88 11.99 7.85 -4.68
N THR A 89 11.41 9.04 -4.50
CA THR A 89 12.11 10.32 -4.61
C THR A 89 12.43 10.88 -3.21
N ARG A 90 11.70 11.89 -2.74
CA ARG A 90 12.08 12.69 -1.56
C ARG A 90 11.90 11.94 -0.24
N LYS A 91 10.88 11.09 -0.11
CA LYS A 91 10.52 10.50 1.19
C LYS A 91 11.41 9.33 1.60
N ARG A 92 11.95 8.54 0.67
CA ARG A 92 12.89 7.44 0.98
C ARG A 92 14.21 7.94 1.55
N PHE A 93 14.74 9.06 1.02
CA PHE A 93 16.04 9.60 1.43
C PHE A 93 15.95 10.61 2.58
N GLY A 94 14.75 11.10 2.88
CA GLY A 94 14.53 12.22 3.77
C GLY A 94 14.71 13.54 3.02
N TYR A 95 14.06 14.60 3.47
CA TYR A 95 14.05 15.87 2.74
C TYR A 95 13.91 17.06 3.67
N ILE A 96 14.47 18.21 3.28
CA ILE A 96 14.39 19.44 4.07
C ILE A 96 13.16 20.24 3.64
N ARG A 97 12.36 20.66 4.62
CA ARG A 97 11.31 21.67 4.42
C ARG A 97 11.75 22.99 5.01
N PHE A 98 11.59 24.07 4.25
CA PHE A 98 12.04 25.42 4.61
C PHE A 98 11.62 25.89 6.02
N ARG A 99 10.45 25.45 6.52
CA ARG A 99 9.91 25.87 7.84
C ARG A 99 10.05 24.85 8.96
N THR A 100 10.26 23.57 8.64
CA THR A 100 10.20 22.48 9.63
C THR A 100 11.50 21.67 9.69
N GLY A 101 12.54 22.12 8.99
CA GLY A 101 13.84 21.46 8.96
C GLY A 101 13.83 20.10 8.25
N PHE A 102 14.77 19.25 8.64
CA PHE A 102 14.91 17.90 8.09
C PHE A 102 13.67 17.05 8.42
N GLN A 103 13.13 16.41 7.41
CA GLN A 103 12.10 15.40 7.53
C GLN A 103 12.76 14.05 7.36
N GLU A 104 12.57 13.20 8.36
CA GLU A 104 13.10 11.85 8.38
C GLU A 104 12.57 10.99 7.22
N ARG A 105 13.31 9.92 6.96
CA ARG A 105 13.05 8.94 5.91
C ARG A 105 11.78 8.15 6.22
N PHE A 106 11.03 7.85 5.17
CA PHE A 106 9.91 6.92 5.22
C PHE A 106 10.47 5.52 4.98
N PRO A 107 10.39 4.60 5.96
CA PRO A 107 10.87 3.23 5.78
C PRO A 107 10.11 2.55 4.63
N ILE A 108 10.69 1.47 4.10
CA ILE A 108 10.04 0.67 3.05
C ILE A 108 8.72 0.05 3.53
N GLU A 109 8.60 -0.20 4.83
CA GLU A 109 7.39 -0.76 5.43
C GLU A 109 6.19 0.17 5.29
N ASP A 110 6.42 1.47 5.52
CA ASP A 110 5.41 2.50 5.35
C ASP A 110 4.90 2.58 3.91
N TYR A 111 5.80 2.36 2.95
CA TYR A 111 5.49 2.36 1.53
C TYR A 111 4.71 1.13 1.12
N LEU A 112 5.12 -0.06 1.57
CA LEU A 112 4.44 -1.32 1.28
C LEU A 112 3.02 -1.33 1.88
N ASP A 113 2.80 -0.71 3.04
CA ASP A 113 1.47 -0.57 3.65
C ASP A 113 0.47 0.17 2.74
N LEU A 114 0.94 1.00 1.79
CA LEU A 114 0.07 1.71 0.85
C LEU A 114 -0.69 0.75 -0.10
N PHE A 115 -0.21 -0.48 -0.23
CA PHE A 115 -0.75 -1.52 -1.10
C PHE A 115 -1.43 -2.66 -0.33
N ASP A 116 -1.59 -2.55 0.99
CA ASP A 116 -2.14 -3.63 1.82
C ASP A 116 -3.61 -3.95 1.47
N LEU A 117 -4.41 -2.98 1.02
CA LEU A 117 -5.76 -3.26 0.52
C LEU A 117 -5.74 -4.18 -0.71
N ALA A 118 -4.81 -3.96 -1.63
CA ALA A 118 -4.65 -4.82 -2.80
C ALA A 118 -4.17 -6.21 -2.37
N ALA A 119 -3.25 -6.29 -1.41
CA ALA A 119 -2.80 -7.55 -0.84
C ALA A 119 -3.94 -8.33 -0.19
N GLN A 120 -4.79 -7.69 0.62
CA GLN A 120 -5.98 -8.33 1.21
C GLN A 120 -6.96 -8.82 0.14
N SER A 121 -7.18 -8.04 -0.92
CA SER A 121 -8.07 -8.42 -2.03
C SER A 121 -7.54 -9.67 -2.77
N ILE A 122 -6.25 -9.69 -3.09
CA ILE A 122 -5.59 -10.85 -3.73
C ILE A 122 -5.62 -12.06 -2.78
N GLN A 123 -5.34 -11.85 -1.50
CA GLN A 123 -5.38 -12.89 -0.49
C GLN A 123 -6.78 -13.52 -0.37
N GLY A 124 -7.84 -12.69 -0.36
CA GLY A 124 -9.22 -13.15 -0.40
C GLY A 124 -9.51 -14.03 -1.62
N GLY A 125 -8.97 -13.69 -2.79
CA GLY A 125 -9.09 -14.50 -4.01
C GLY A 125 -8.28 -15.81 -3.99
N ILE A 126 -7.14 -15.85 -3.29
CA ILE A 126 -6.32 -17.06 -3.16
C ILE A 126 -6.97 -18.07 -2.19
N TYR A 127 -7.56 -17.59 -1.10
CA TYR A 127 -8.08 -18.45 -0.02
C TYR A 127 -9.61 -18.62 -0.01
N GLY A 128 -10.37 -17.74 -0.67
CA GLY A 128 -11.78 -17.94 -0.93
C GLY A 128 -11.97 -19.04 -1.96
N ASN A 129 -12.78 -20.06 -1.64
CA ASN A 129 -13.00 -21.29 -2.41
C ASN A 129 -12.85 -21.14 -3.95
N SER A 130 -12.17 -22.11 -4.55
CA SER A 130 -11.85 -22.34 -5.97
C SER A 130 -13.04 -22.35 -6.94
N SER A 131 -14.22 -21.93 -6.52
CA SER A 131 -15.45 -21.84 -7.28
C SER A 131 -15.75 -20.38 -7.63
N GLY A 132 -15.09 -19.87 -8.67
CA GLY A 132 -15.73 -18.96 -9.61
C GLY A 132 -15.16 -17.56 -9.82
N ASP A 133 -14.45 -16.95 -8.86
CA ASP A 133 -14.04 -15.54 -9.01
C ASP A 133 -12.54 -15.40 -9.35
N GLN A 134 -12.17 -15.82 -10.55
CA GLN A 134 -10.81 -15.62 -11.11
C GLN A 134 -10.41 -14.13 -11.19
N HIS A 135 -11.35 -13.20 -11.03
CA HIS A 135 -11.13 -11.76 -11.14
C HIS A 135 -10.20 -11.21 -10.05
N ALA A 136 -10.28 -11.74 -8.82
CA ALA A 136 -9.40 -11.33 -7.72
C ALA A 136 -7.92 -11.71 -7.95
N LEU A 137 -7.65 -12.75 -8.76
CA LEU A 137 -6.29 -13.13 -9.17
C LEU A 137 -5.73 -12.24 -10.29
N GLN A 138 -6.56 -11.39 -10.90
CA GLN A 138 -6.18 -10.48 -11.98
C GLN A 138 -5.87 -9.06 -11.50
N ILE A 139 -5.80 -8.82 -10.18
CA ILE A 139 -5.50 -7.48 -9.67
C ILE A 139 -4.10 -7.04 -10.09
N ILE A 140 -4.02 -5.90 -10.81
CA ILE A 140 -2.78 -5.25 -11.22
C ILE A 140 -2.60 -3.99 -10.38
N THR A 141 -1.55 -3.98 -9.56
CA THR A 141 -1.22 -2.84 -8.70
C THR A 141 -0.51 -1.74 -9.49
N GLY A 142 -0.90 -0.48 -9.29
CA GLY A 142 -0.28 0.68 -9.93
C GLY A 142 0.13 1.76 -8.93
N GLU A 143 1.14 2.55 -9.29
CA GLU A 143 1.48 3.79 -8.58
C GLU A 143 1.49 4.99 -9.53
N HIS A 144 0.83 6.08 -9.12
CA HIS A 144 0.96 7.39 -9.77
C HIS A 144 1.95 8.25 -8.98
N MET A 145 3.08 8.60 -9.60
CA MET A 145 4.25 9.22 -8.93
C MET A 145 4.31 10.73 -9.01
#